data_AF-A0A2V9F517-F1
#
_entry.id   AF-A0A2V9F517-F1
#
_cell.length_a   1.000
_cell.length_b   1.000
_cell.length_c   1.000
_cell.angle_alpha   90.00
_cell.angle_beta   90.00
_cell.angle_gamma   90.00
#
_symmetry.space_group_name_H-M   'P 1'
#
loop_
_entity.id
_entity.type
_entity.pdbx_description
1 polymer ?
#
loop_
_entity_poly.entity_id
_entity_poly.type
_entity_poly.pdbx_seq_one_letter_code
_entity_poly.pdbx_strand_id
1 'polypeptide(L)'
;MAHKKKDEIIKGRPMAIDPEAASASVDGPAFLNPPEGAPVYHGFPILKDVVVEGFSLGKITDFETEHCDSGDAFVVAPDNSRAGIVWEVSNEPYFSEILCTDYERWGVWAVNFPHTMTSRDNARRNLAFILPQLKEKWESWRGRIKTSPAP
;
A
#
# COMPACT_ATOMS: atom_id res chain seq x y z
N MET A 1 1.91 33.48 32.21
CA MET A 1 2.35 32.07 32.23
C MET A 1 1.93 31.43 30.91
N ALA A 2 2.80 31.45 29.89
CA ALA A 2 2.52 30.82 28.61
C ALA A 2 2.78 29.31 28.71
N HIS A 3 1.76 28.48 28.48
CA HIS A 3 1.93 27.03 28.37
C HIS A 3 2.56 26.74 27.00
N LYS A 4 3.84 26.36 27.00
CA LYS A 4 4.53 25.81 25.84
C LYS A 4 3.92 24.41 25.60
N LYS A 5 3.15 24.26 24.53
CA LYS A 5 2.70 22.94 24.03
C LYS A 5 3.98 22.12 23.82
N LYS A 6 4.17 21.02 24.56
CA LYS A 6 5.25 20.09 24.26
C LYS A 6 5.01 19.63 22.83
N ASP A 7 5.99 19.82 21.96
CA ASP A 7 6.00 19.17 20.65
C ASP A 7 5.94 17.68 20.94
N GLU A 8 4.75 17.08 20.80
CA GLU A 8 4.62 15.63 20.80
C GLU A 8 5.51 15.14 19.67
N ILE A 9 6.53 14.38 20.03
CA ILE A 9 7.36 13.68 19.06
C ILE A 9 6.38 12.81 18.27
N ILE A 10 6.14 13.17 17.01
CA ILE A 10 5.35 12.35 16.09
C ILE A 10 6.15 11.08 15.89
N LYS A 11 5.82 10.04 16.66
CA LYS A 11 6.43 8.71 16.53
C LYS A 11 6.00 8.18 15.15
N GLY A 12 6.96 7.86 14.30
CA GLY A 12 6.70 7.16 13.04
C GLY A 12 5.99 5.83 13.29
N ARG A 13 5.22 5.36 12.32
CA ARG A 13 4.60 4.03 12.37
C ARG A 13 5.67 2.95 12.14
N PRO A 14 5.51 1.75 12.74
CA PRO A 14 6.44 0.66 12.46
C PRO A 14 6.39 0.34 10.96
N MET A 15 7.55 0.07 10.38
CA MET A 15 7.69 -0.23 8.96
C MET A 15 7.90 -1.74 8.79
N ALA A 16 7.14 -2.34 7.90
CA ALA A 16 7.31 -3.73 7.50
C ALA A 16 8.48 -3.83 6.53
N ILE A 17 9.28 -4.88 6.64
CA ILE A 17 10.40 -5.15 5.74
C ILE A 17 10.28 -6.61 5.31
N ASP A 18 10.48 -6.87 4.02
CA ASP A 18 10.65 -8.23 3.50
C ASP A 18 12.13 -8.62 3.62
N PRO A 19 12.51 -9.50 4.56
CA PRO A 19 13.91 -9.89 4.74
C PRO A 19 14.45 -10.72 3.57
N GLU A 20 13.57 -11.32 2.77
CA GLU A 20 13.94 -12.17 1.64
C GLU A 20 14.03 -11.38 0.31
N ALA A 21 13.66 -10.10 0.32
CA ALA A 21 13.73 -9.27 -0.87
C ALA A 21 15.20 -8.93 -1.21
N ALA A 22 15.60 -9.23 -2.44
CA ALA A 22 16.93 -8.93 -2.94
C ALA A 22 17.21 -7.41 -2.93
N SER A 23 18.40 -7.02 -2.49
CA SER A 23 18.87 -5.63 -2.48
C SER A 23 20.01 -5.45 -3.48
N ALA A 24 20.07 -4.29 -4.12
CA ALA A 24 21.21 -3.89 -4.94
C ALA A 24 22.45 -3.51 -4.09
N SER A 25 22.26 -3.31 -2.79
CA SER A 25 23.31 -2.99 -1.83
C SER A 25 23.50 -4.14 -0.85
N VAL A 26 24.76 -4.41 -0.49
CA VAL A 26 25.11 -5.43 0.52
C VAL A 26 24.65 -5.01 1.93
N ASP A 27 24.60 -3.70 2.19
CA ASP A 27 24.43 -3.15 3.55
C ASP A 27 23.07 -2.46 3.76
N GLY A 28 22.19 -2.46 2.76
CA GLY A 28 20.93 -1.70 2.78
C GLY A 28 19.71 -2.57 2.49
N PRO A 29 18.54 -2.26 3.08
CA PRO A 29 17.31 -2.99 2.79
C PRO A 29 16.84 -2.73 1.36
N ALA A 30 16.14 -3.71 0.79
CA ALA A 30 15.70 -3.72 -0.60
C ALA A 30 14.75 -2.57 -0.97
N PHE A 31 14.01 -2.00 -0.01
CA PHE A 31 13.13 -0.85 -0.28
C PHE A 31 13.91 0.47 -0.43
N LEU A 32 15.14 0.57 0.08
CA LEU A 32 16.04 1.71 -0.15
C LEU A 32 16.96 1.49 -1.34
N ASN A 33 17.30 0.22 -1.63
CA ASN A 33 18.22 -0.15 -2.71
C ASN A 33 17.58 -1.24 -3.58
N PRO A 34 16.46 -0.96 -4.26
CA PRO A 34 15.85 -1.94 -5.14
C PRO A 34 16.79 -2.25 -6.32
N PRO A 35 16.90 -3.52 -6.75
CA PRO A 35 17.57 -3.88 -8.00
C PRO A 35 16.95 -3.16 -9.21
N GLU A 36 17.73 -3.02 -10.28
CA GLU A 36 17.22 -2.48 -11.54
C GLU A 36 16.03 -3.31 -12.06
N GLY A 37 14.96 -2.62 -12.47
CA GLY A 37 13.72 -3.24 -12.93
C GLY A 37 12.83 -3.83 -11.83
N ALA A 38 13.19 -3.67 -10.54
CA ALA A 38 12.32 -4.08 -9.46
C ALA A 38 11.01 -3.27 -9.44
N PRO A 39 9.86 -3.91 -9.14
CA PRO A 39 8.58 -3.22 -9.14
C PRO A 39 8.47 -2.19 -8.02
N VAL A 40 7.57 -1.21 -8.17
CA VAL A 40 7.22 -0.27 -7.10
C VAL A 40 6.85 -1.03 -5.81
N TYR A 41 7.29 -0.54 -4.65
CA TYR A 41 7.14 -1.21 -3.35
C TYR A 41 7.95 -2.51 -3.20
N HIS A 42 8.99 -2.72 -4.01
CA HIS A 42 9.98 -3.76 -3.75
C HIS A 42 10.62 -3.59 -2.36
N GLY A 43 10.92 -4.70 -1.68
CA GLY A 43 11.41 -4.70 -0.31
C GLY A 43 10.34 -4.67 0.79
N PHE A 44 9.06 -4.55 0.41
CA PHE A 44 7.93 -4.68 1.33
C PHE A 44 7.20 -6.02 1.16
N PRO A 45 6.72 -6.63 2.25
CA PRO A 45 6.09 -7.95 2.19
C PRO A 45 4.73 -7.90 1.50
N ILE A 46 4.52 -8.87 0.59
CA ILE A 46 3.19 -9.19 0.04
C ILE A 46 2.57 -10.28 0.91
N LEU A 47 1.39 -10.00 1.45
CA LEU A 47 0.63 -10.94 2.27
C LEU A 47 -0.09 -11.94 1.36
N LYS A 48 0.60 -13.02 0.99
CA LYS A 48 0.12 -14.03 0.02
C LYS A 48 -1.18 -14.73 0.43
N ASP A 49 -1.56 -14.64 1.69
CA ASP A 49 -2.80 -15.17 2.26
C ASP A 49 -3.93 -14.11 2.35
N VAL A 50 -3.62 -12.83 2.13
CA VAL A 50 -4.60 -11.72 2.06
C VAL A 50 -4.91 -11.44 0.60
N VAL A 51 -5.72 -12.32 0.02
CA VAL A 51 -6.11 -12.28 -1.39
C VAL A 51 -7.63 -12.18 -1.53
N VAL A 52 -8.10 -11.30 -2.42
CA VAL A 52 -9.51 -11.16 -2.79
C VAL A 52 -9.60 -11.03 -4.31
N GLU A 53 -10.30 -11.94 -4.97
CA GLU A 53 -10.46 -11.97 -6.44
C GLU A 53 -9.14 -11.85 -7.23
N GLY A 54 -8.06 -12.44 -6.70
CA GLY A 54 -6.72 -12.41 -7.31
C GLY A 54 -5.89 -11.17 -6.99
N PHE A 55 -6.44 -10.18 -6.28
CA PHE A 55 -5.69 -9.03 -5.77
C PHE A 55 -5.10 -9.37 -4.40
N SER A 56 -3.82 -9.07 -4.20
CA SER A 56 -3.12 -9.33 -2.94
C SER A 56 -2.79 -8.02 -2.22
N LEU A 57 -2.86 -8.01 -0.89
CA LEU A 57 -2.42 -6.86 -0.10
C LEU A 57 -0.91 -6.95 0.19
N GLY A 58 -0.20 -5.85 0.01
CA GLY A 58 1.16 -5.64 0.51
C GLY A 58 1.17 -4.66 1.68
N LYS A 59 2.08 -4.88 2.64
CA LYS A 59 2.13 -4.13 3.91
C LYS A 59 3.36 -3.22 3.94
N ILE A 60 3.17 -1.92 4.18
CA ILE A 60 4.27 -0.95 4.41
C ILE A 60 4.31 -0.58 5.89
N THR A 61 3.18 -0.17 6.49
CA THR A 61 3.06 -0.04 7.94
C THR A 61 2.89 -1.41 8.58
N ASP A 62 3.74 -1.77 9.54
CA ASP A 62 3.67 -3.05 10.24
C ASP A 62 2.59 -3.08 11.33
N PHE A 63 1.36 -3.16 10.87
CA PHE A 63 0.16 -3.21 11.68
C PHE A 63 -0.01 -4.51 12.50
N GLU A 64 0.83 -5.53 12.26
CA GLU A 64 0.85 -6.77 13.07
C GLU A 64 1.72 -6.63 14.32
N THR A 65 2.63 -5.64 14.35
CA THR A 65 3.56 -5.40 15.47
C THR A 65 3.07 -4.35 16.46
N GLU A 66 2.40 -3.30 15.99
CA GLU A 66 1.85 -2.22 16.81
C GLU A 66 0.46 -1.85 16.29
N HIS A 67 -0.49 -1.67 17.19
CA HIS A 67 -1.82 -1.20 16.84
C HIS A 67 -1.74 0.17 16.14
N CYS A 68 -2.28 0.26 14.93
CA CYS A 68 -2.31 1.47 14.13
C CYS A 68 -3.72 1.67 13.54
N ASP A 69 -4.26 2.87 13.70
CA ASP A 69 -5.52 3.29 13.07
C ASP A 69 -5.30 3.99 11.73
N SER A 70 -4.04 4.16 11.32
CA SER A 70 -3.68 4.67 10.00
C SER A 70 -2.30 4.16 9.58
N GLY A 71 -2.06 4.16 8.27
CA GLY A 71 -0.76 3.77 7.72
C GLY A 71 -0.76 3.63 6.19
N ASP A 72 0.29 2.99 5.71
CA ASP A 72 0.55 2.78 4.29
C ASP A 72 0.49 1.28 3.94
N ALA A 73 0.01 0.98 2.75
CA ALA A 73 -0.06 -0.34 2.17
C ALA A 73 0.02 -0.23 0.64
N PHE A 74 -0.01 -1.37 -0.04
CA PHE A 74 -0.17 -1.41 -1.50
C PHE A 74 -1.01 -2.61 -1.90
N VAL A 75 -1.56 -2.57 -3.11
CA VAL A 75 -2.31 -3.69 -3.70
C VAL A 75 -1.58 -4.17 -4.94
N VAL A 76 -1.42 -5.48 -5.07
CA VAL A 76 -0.90 -6.16 -6.24
C VAL A 76 -2.07 -6.74 -7.01
N ALA A 77 -2.25 -6.32 -8.26
CA ALA A 77 -3.29 -6.82 -9.16
C ALA A 77 -2.89 -8.16 -9.81
N PRO A 78 -3.83 -8.89 -10.45
CA PRO A 78 -3.54 -10.16 -11.11
C PRO A 78 -2.47 -10.13 -12.21
N ASP A 79 -2.20 -8.96 -12.80
CA ASP A 79 -1.16 -8.75 -13.79
C ASP A 79 0.18 -8.29 -13.18
N ASN A 80 0.31 -8.37 -11.85
CA ASN A 80 1.43 -7.88 -11.03
C ASN A 80 1.63 -6.35 -10.99
N SER A 81 0.77 -5.57 -11.65
CA SER A 81 0.78 -4.12 -11.50
C SER A 81 0.33 -3.71 -10.09
N ARG A 82 0.77 -2.53 -9.63
CA ARG A 82 0.62 -2.13 -8.22
C ARG A 82 -0.01 -0.75 -8.06
N ALA A 83 -0.75 -0.56 -6.98
CA ALA A 83 -1.16 0.76 -6.50
C ALA A 83 -0.85 0.92 -5.02
N GLY A 84 -0.55 2.16 -4.63
CA GLY A 84 -0.38 2.52 -3.23
C GLY A 84 -1.72 2.74 -2.54
N ILE A 85 -1.77 2.47 -1.25
CA ILE A 85 -2.91 2.71 -0.38
C ILE A 85 -2.41 3.48 0.84
N VAL A 86 -3.02 4.63 1.11
CA VAL A 86 -2.92 5.30 2.40
C VAL A 86 -4.25 5.08 3.09
N TRP A 87 -4.24 4.46 4.26
CA TRP A 87 -5.46 4.04 4.93
C TRP A 87 -5.60 4.68 6.31
N GLU A 88 -6.85 4.89 6.70
CA GLU A 88 -7.27 5.24 8.05
C GLU A 88 -8.48 4.38 8.44
N VAL A 89 -8.62 4.02 9.71
CA VAL A 89 -9.77 3.28 10.22
C VAL A 89 -10.90 4.26 10.52
N SER A 90 -12.02 4.10 9.83
CA SER A 90 -13.20 4.94 10.01
C SER A 90 -14.46 4.23 9.51
N ASN A 91 -15.60 4.58 10.10
CA ASN A 91 -16.90 4.07 9.67
C ASN A 91 -17.47 4.86 8.47
N GLU A 92 -16.88 5.99 8.11
CA GLU A 92 -17.29 6.80 6.96
C GLU A 92 -16.53 6.36 5.70
N PRO A 93 -17.22 5.84 4.66
CA PRO A 93 -16.55 5.44 3.43
C PRO A 93 -15.83 6.63 2.77
N TYR A 94 -14.55 6.44 2.46
CA TYR A 94 -13.74 7.43 1.78
C TYR A 94 -12.83 6.74 0.78
N PHE A 95 -12.70 7.34 -0.40
CA PHE A 95 -11.81 6.88 -1.47
C PHE A 95 -11.42 8.08 -2.34
N SER A 96 -10.15 8.47 -2.33
CA SER A 96 -9.65 9.60 -3.11
C SER A 96 -8.29 9.31 -3.71
N GLU A 97 -8.00 9.90 -4.86
CA GLU A 97 -6.65 9.89 -5.42
C GLU A 97 -5.74 10.82 -4.58
N ILE A 98 -4.55 10.33 -4.24
CA ILE A 98 -3.45 11.14 -3.67
C ILE A 98 -2.42 11.43 -4.76
N LEU A 99 -2.06 10.41 -5.54
CA LEU A 99 -1.06 10.50 -6.58
C LEU A 99 -1.58 9.85 -7.86
N CYS A 100 -1.52 10.61 -8.95
CA CYS A 100 -1.96 10.17 -10.26
C CYS A 100 -1.24 8.89 -10.71
N THR A 101 -1.91 8.14 -11.58
CA THR A 101 -1.34 6.96 -12.24
C THR A 101 -0.17 7.30 -13.15
N ASP A 102 0.84 6.43 -13.22
CA ASP A 102 1.95 6.49 -14.19
C ASP A 102 2.16 5.13 -14.88
N TYR A 103 3.32 4.89 -15.50
CA TYR A 103 3.60 3.64 -16.22
C TYR A 103 3.91 2.44 -15.29
N GLU A 104 4.30 2.68 -14.03
CA GLU A 104 4.69 1.64 -13.08
C GLU A 104 3.60 1.33 -12.05
N ARG A 105 2.78 2.34 -11.72
CA ARG A 105 1.70 2.21 -10.73
C ARG A 105 0.38 2.82 -11.21
N TRP A 106 -0.72 2.16 -10.88
CA TRP A 106 -2.08 2.63 -11.17
C TRP A 106 -2.65 3.55 -10.08
N GLY A 107 -1.77 4.39 -9.51
CA GLY A 107 -2.11 5.47 -8.58
C GLY A 107 -1.76 5.17 -7.12
N VAL A 108 -1.94 6.18 -6.27
CA VAL A 108 -1.96 6.04 -4.80
C VAL A 108 -3.30 6.56 -4.31
N TRP A 109 -4.01 5.75 -3.52
CA TRP A 109 -5.38 6.01 -3.11
C TRP A 109 -5.48 6.17 -1.59
N ALA A 110 -6.06 7.28 -1.15
CA ALA A 110 -6.50 7.44 0.23
C ALA A 110 -7.82 6.70 0.44
N VAL A 111 -7.91 5.86 1.46
CA VAL A 111 -9.12 5.07 1.75
C VAL A 111 -9.43 5.04 3.24
N ASN A 112 -10.72 4.89 3.57
CA ASN A 112 -11.12 4.50 4.91
C ASN A 112 -11.42 3.01 4.99
N PHE A 113 -10.91 2.37 6.04
CA PHE A 113 -11.16 0.98 6.36
C PHE A 113 -12.17 0.83 7.50
N PRO A 114 -13.24 0.03 7.31
CA PRO A 114 -14.24 -0.18 8.35
C PRO A 114 -13.75 -1.12 9.48
N HIS A 115 -12.66 -1.83 9.27
CA HIS A 115 -12.08 -2.73 10.27
C HIS A 115 -10.66 -2.31 10.66
N THR A 116 -10.29 -2.54 11.90
CA THR A 116 -8.93 -2.29 12.38
C THR A 116 -7.92 -3.19 11.67
N MET A 117 -6.77 -2.64 11.31
CA MET A 117 -5.67 -3.38 10.69
C MET A 117 -4.84 -4.09 11.75
N THR A 118 -5.39 -5.08 12.46
CA THR A 118 -4.68 -5.81 13.54
C THR A 118 -4.49 -7.28 13.25
N SER A 119 -5.09 -7.78 12.18
CA SER A 119 -5.00 -9.16 11.74
C SER A 119 -5.13 -9.25 10.23
N ARG A 120 -4.61 -10.34 9.66
CA ARG A 120 -4.73 -10.63 8.23
C ARG A 120 -6.18 -10.86 7.79
N ASP A 121 -7.03 -11.35 8.69
CA ASP A 121 -8.47 -11.51 8.41
C ASP A 121 -9.17 -10.17 8.26
N ASN A 122 -8.89 -9.19 9.14
CA ASN A 122 -9.40 -7.83 8.97
C ASN A 122 -8.80 -7.17 7.74
N ALA A 123 -7.50 -7.35 7.47
CA ALA A 123 -6.86 -6.85 6.26
C ALA A 123 -7.55 -7.40 4.99
N ARG A 124 -7.95 -8.68 4.98
CA ARG A 124 -8.71 -9.29 3.87
C ARG A 124 -10.10 -8.69 3.71
N ARG A 125 -10.81 -8.44 4.82
CA ARG A 125 -12.13 -7.77 4.79
C ARG A 125 -12.03 -6.34 4.28
N ASN A 126 -11.02 -5.60 4.73
CA ASN A 126 -10.74 -4.24 4.27
C ASN A 126 -10.36 -4.20 2.78
N LEU A 127 -9.53 -5.13 2.32
CA LEU A 127 -9.23 -5.27 0.90
C LEU A 127 -10.52 -5.53 0.10
N ALA A 128 -11.35 -6.48 0.53
CA ALA A 128 -12.62 -6.77 -0.12
C ALA A 128 -13.57 -5.55 -0.17
N PHE A 129 -13.55 -4.72 0.88
CA PHE A 129 -14.36 -3.50 0.98
C PHE A 129 -13.98 -2.46 -0.09
N ILE A 130 -12.68 -2.18 -0.26
CA ILE A 130 -12.22 -1.17 -1.23
C ILE A 130 -12.05 -1.71 -2.66
N LEU A 131 -12.07 -3.04 -2.83
CA LEU A 131 -11.75 -3.69 -4.10
C LEU A 131 -12.64 -3.25 -5.28
N PRO A 132 -13.97 -3.05 -5.14
CA PRO A 132 -14.79 -2.59 -6.25
C PRO A 132 -14.28 -1.28 -6.88
N GLN A 133 -13.93 -0.31 -6.05
CA GLN A 133 -13.41 0.98 -6.50
C GLN A 133 -12.00 0.83 -7.10
N LEU A 134 -11.14 0.03 -6.47
CA LEU A 134 -9.79 -0.24 -6.99
C LEU A 134 -9.82 -0.92 -8.37
N LYS A 135 -10.71 -1.88 -8.59
CA LYS A 135 -10.84 -2.58 -9.88
C LYS A 135 -11.18 -1.62 -11.01
N GLU A 136 -12.07 -0.65 -10.77
CA GLU A 136 -12.38 0.39 -11.75
C GLU A 136 -11.14 1.21 -12.13
N LYS A 137 -10.30 1.57 -11.14
CA LYS A 137 -9.06 2.32 -11.38
C LYS A 137 -8.03 1.51 -12.12
N TRP A 138 -7.85 0.24 -11.75
CA TRP A 138 -6.93 -0.68 -12.42
C TRP A 138 -7.32 -0.92 -13.89
N GLU A 139 -8.60 -1.18 -14.18
CA GLU A 139 -9.04 -1.40 -15.57
C GLU A 139 -8.92 -0.12 -16.42
N SER A 140 -9.24 1.05 -15.86
CA SER A 140 -9.04 2.35 -16.53
C SER A 140 -7.56 2.60 -16.85
N TRP A 141 -6.66 2.31 -15.91
CA TRP A 141 -5.22 2.41 -16.13
C TRP A 141 -4.72 1.43 -17.19
N ARG A 142 -5.08 0.14 -17.09
CA ARG A 142 -4.73 -0.88 -18.08
C ARG A 142 -5.19 -0.51 -19.49
N GLY A 143 -6.39 0.06 -19.61
CA GLY A 143 -6.91 0.55 -20.89
C GLY A 143 -6.00 1.62 -21.49
N ARG A 144 -5.56 2.59 -20.69
CA ARG A 144 -4.67 3.68 -21.12
C ARG A 144 -3.30 3.19 -21.58
N ILE A 145 -2.69 2.25 -20.85
CA ILE A 145 -1.37 1.71 -21.21
C ILE A 145 -1.44 0.89 -22.50
N LYS A 146 -2.48 0.07 -22.68
CA LYS A 146 -2.66 -0.68 -23.94
C LYS A 146 -2.86 0.22 -25.16
N THR A 147 -3.36 1.43 -24.96
CA THR A 147 -3.61 2.42 -26.03
C THR A 147 -2.46 3.38 -26.28
N SER A 148 -1.44 3.44 -25.40
CA SER A 148 -0.24 4.21 -25.68
C SER A 148 0.69 3.38 -26.57
N PRO A 149 1.13 3.89 -27.74
CA PRO A 149 2.25 3.26 -28.43
C PRO A 149 3.44 3.24 -27.47
N ALA A 150 4.14 2.11 -27.40
CA ALA A 150 5.40 2.03 -26.67
C ALA A 150 6.32 3.18 -27.15
N PRO A 151 7.09 3.82 -26.24
CA PRO A 151 8.07 4.82 -26.64
C PRO A 151 9.08 4.25 -27.65
#